data_AF-A0A3E2H939-F1
#
_entry.id   AF-A0A3E2H939-F1
#
_cell.length_a   1.000
_cell.length_b   1.000
_cell.length_c   1.000
_cell.angle_alpha   90.00
_cell.angle_beta   90.00
_cell.angle_gamma   90.00
#
_symmetry.space_group_name_H-M   'P 1'
#
loop_
_entity.id
_entity.type
_entity.pdbx_description
1 polymer ?
#
loop_
_entity_poly.entity_id
_entity_poly.type
_entity_poly.pdbx_seq_one_letter_code
_entity_poly.pdbx_strand_id
1 'polypeptide(L)'
;MRGWNFCESATAQEASNLKNHSSAIESRNMSATHTSLGAAADERKARLAKLKSLKRKQPDDEVAAPESTRSPSPPAPPDVAKLHLSGRNYDAETRGPKLGFEAPPALGFSKPTLEEQAAVIEQEVRKKEEEEEQDDKGIDLFKLQPKRPNWDLKRDLEKKLEILNVRTENAIARLVRERIEGAQKAARLKAGKGTSASEGGEETGMEGVALVEGLRVREREEEEEERREKDEDELEAA
;
A
#
# COMPACT_ATOMS: atom_id res chain seq x y z
N MET A 1 -26.89 90.85 25.85
CA MET A 1 -26.36 89.58 25.31
C MET A 1 -27.27 88.43 25.73
N ARG A 2 -28.22 88.05 24.87
CA ARG A 2 -28.98 86.77 24.90
C ARG A 2 -29.08 86.42 23.41
N GLY A 3 -28.61 85.30 22.89
CA GLY A 3 -28.70 83.93 23.39
C GLY A 3 -29.45 83.17 22.29
N TRP A 4 -28.71 82.57 21.35
CA TRP A 4 -29.23 81.68 20.29
C TRP A 4 -28.40 80.40 20.36
N ASN A 5 -28.97 79.34 20.91
CA ASN A 5 -28.46 77.97 20.82
C ASN A 5 -29.62 77.03 21.10
N PHE A 6 -30.45 76.78 20.09
CA PHE A 6 -31.35 75.62 20.08
C PHE A 6 -31.84 75.35 18.65
N CYS A 7 -31.08 74.56 17.88
CA CYS A 7 -31.56 73.66 16.82
C CYS A 7 -30.38 73.14 16.00
N GLU A 8 -29.65 72.12 16.47
CA GLU A 8 -28.76 71.36 15.56
C GLU A 8 -28.41 69.92 15.99
N SER A 9 -29.03 69.39 17.05
CA SER A 9 -28.71 68.03 17.53
C SER A 9 -29.76 66.95 17.21
N ALA A 10 -30.93 67.31 16.64
CA ALA A 10 -32.00 66.34 16.39
C ALA A 10 -31.88 65.60 15.04
N THR A 11 -31.14 66.12 14.06
CA THR A 11 -31.13 65.56 12.69
C THR A 11 -30.06 64.49 12.45
N ALA A 12 -28.96 64.48 13.23
CA ALA A 12 -27.86 63.55 13.03
C ALA A 12 -28.12 62.15 13.62
N GLN A 13 -28.91 62.05 14.69
CA GLN A 13 -29.17 60.80 15.39
C GLN A 13 -30.33 60.00 14.74
N GLU A 14 -31.21 60.68 14.01
CA GLU A 14 -32.30 60.04 13.25
C GLU A 14 -31.77 59.42 11.93
N ALA A 15 -30.84 60.10 11.25
CA ALA A 15 -30.23 59.61 10.00
C ALA A 15 -29.35 58.34 10.19
N SER A 16 -28.73 58.16 11.35
CA SER A 16 -27.97 56.94 11.67
C SER A 16 -28.88 55.77 12.01
N ASN A 17 -30.02 56.02 12.67
CA ASN A 17 -30.98 54.97 13.04
C ASN A 17 -31.73 54.42 11.81
N LEU A 18 -32.03 55.26 10.81
CA LEU A 18 -32.62 54.84 9.52
C LEU A 18 -31.68 53.97 8.67
N LYS A 19 -30.36 54.25 8.68
CA LYS A 19 -29.37 53.42 7.96
C LYS A 19 -29.15 52.05 8.61
N ASN A 20 -29.20 51.99 9.94
CA ASN A 20 -29.10 50.73 10.67
C ASN A 20 -30.37 49.86 10.52
N HIS A 21 -31.57 50.48 10.47
CA HIS A 21 -32.80 49.74 10.19
C HIS A 21 -32.86 49.22 8.75
N SER A 22 -32.35 49.98 7.77
CA SER A 22 -32.34 49.55 6.36
C SER A 22 -31.43 48.34 6.14
N SER A 23 -30.23 48.30 6.72
CA SER A 23 -29.31 47.15 6.56
C SER A 23 -29.82 45.89 7.28
N ALA A 24 -30.52 46.06 8.41
CA ALA A 24 -31.13 44.97 9.14
C ALA A 24 -32.33 44.35 8.39
N ILE A 25 -33.15 45.18 7.72
CA ILE A 25 -34.27 44.71 6.90
C ILE A 25 -33.77 43.93 5.68
N GLU A 26 -32.73 44.42 5.02
CA GLU A 26 -32.16 43.79 3.82
C GLU A 26 -31.47 42.45 4.13
N SER A 27 -30.74 42.37 5.25
CA SER A 27 -30.12 41.13 5.73
C SER A 27 -31.16 40.07 6.14
N ARG A 28 -32.28 40.50 6.73
CA ARG A 28 -33.37 39.60 7.15
C ARG A 28 -34.15 39.05 5.96
N ASN A 29 -34.31 39.85 4.90
CA ASN A 29 -34.97 39.43 3.66
C ASN A 29 -34.12 38.42 2.85
N MET A 30 -32.80 38.61 2.81
CA MET A 30 -31.87 37.66 2.17
C MET A 30 -31.79 36.33 2.94
N SER A 31 -31.83 36.33 4.28
CA SER A 31 -31.81 35.07 5.06
C SER A 31 -33.16 34.30 5.01
N ALA A 32 -34.29 35.01 5.01
CA ALA A 32 -35.62 34.40 4.95
C ALA A 32 -35.90 33.72 3.60
N THR A 33 -35.42 34.28 2.48
CA THR A 33 -35.55 33.68 1.14
C THR A 33 -34.77 32.38 1.02
N HIS A 34 -33.55 32.29 1.56
CA HIS A 34 -32.78 31.04 1.59
C HIS A 34 -33.44 29.94 2.44
N THR A 35 -34.11 30.32 3.54
CA THR A 35 -34.83 29.37 4.41
C THR A 35 -36.11 28.86 3.73
N SER A 36 -36.85 29.72 3.03
CA SER A 36 -38.04 29.34 2.26
C SER A 36 -37.73 28.43 1.06
N LEU A 37 -36.65 28.70 0.33
CA LEU A 37 -36.23 27.85 -0.80
C LEU A 37 -35.73 26.48 -0.32
N GLY A 38 -35.02 26.42 0.81
CA GLY A 38 -34.62 25.16 1.45
C GLY A 38 -35.82 24.31 1.84
N ALA A 39 -36.80 24.90 2.53
CA ALA A 39 -38.04 24.22 2.90
C ALA A 39 -38.81 23.69 1.66
N ALA A 40 -38.94 24.48 0.59
CA ALA A 40 -39.59 24.06 -0.65
C ALA A 40 -38.85 22.91 -1.36
N ALA A 41 -37.51 22.90 -1.31
CA ALA A 41 -36.70 21.83 -1.87
C ALA A 41 -36.91 20.51 -1.13
N ASP A 42 -36.98 20.56 0.21
CA ASP A 42 -37.19 19.36 1.03
C ASP A 42 -38.63 18.83 0.92
N GLU A 43 -39.64 19.69 0.78
CA GLU A 43 -41.01 19.29 0.44
C GLU A 43 -41.09 18.56 -0.91
N ARG A 44 -40.38 19.07 -1.94
CA ARG A 44 -40.32 18.41 -3.26
C ARG A 44 -39.65 17.04 -3.16
N LYS A 45 -38.55 16.91 -2.41
CA LYS A 45 -37.88 15.62 -2.17
C LYS A 45 -38.81 14.64 -1.46
N ALA A 46 -39.51 15.08 -0.41
CA ALA A 46 -40.47 14.25 0.31
C ALA A 46 -41.64 13.80 -0.58
N ARG A 47 -42.15 14.70 -1.45
CA ARG A 47 -43.18 14.35 -2.43
C ARG A 47 -42.70 13.31 -3.44
N LEU A 48 -41.48 13.45 -3.96
CA LEU A 48 -40.89 12.46 -4.87
C LEU A 48 -40.64 11.11 -4.19
N ALA A 49 -40.19 11.11 -2.93
CA ALA A 49 -40.01 9.88 -2.16
C ALA A 49 -41.34 9.14 -1.94
N LYS A 50 -42.41 9.87 -1.61
CA LYS A 50 -43.77 9.30 -1.51
C LYS A 50 -44.22 8.66 -2.83
N LEU A 51 -44.01 9.35 -3.96
CA LEU A 51 -44.35 8.82 -5.29
C LEU A 51 -43.51 7.58 -5.66
N LYS A 52 -42.21 7.57 -5.35
CA LYS A 52 -41.35 6.40 -5.54
C LYS A 52 -41.80 5.21 -4.69
N SER A 53 -42.24 5.46 -3.46
CA SER A 53 -42.75 4.40 -2.59
C SER A 53 -44.09 3.83 -3.09
N LEU A 54 -44.97 4.66 -3.65
CA LEU A 54 -46.23 4.20 -4.27
C LEU A 54 -45.94 3.34 -5.51
N LYS A 55 -44.97 3.75 -6.34
CA LYS A 55 -44.57 2.99 -7.54
C LYS A 55 -44.00 1.61 -7.19
N ARG A 56 -43.32 1.48 -6.03
CA ARG A 56 -42.81 0.19 -5.52
C ARG A 56 -43.88 -0.64 -4.79
N LYS A 57 -45.06 -0.08 -4.49
CA LYS A 57 -46.16 -0.78 -3.78
C LYS A 57 -47.31 -1.18 -4.71
N GLN A 58 -47.26 -0.86 -6.00
CA GLN A 58 -48.11 -1.53 -6.98
C GLN A 58 -47.43 -2.86 -7.32
N PRO A 59 -47.97 -4.02 -6.87
CA PRO A 59 -47.59 -5.28 -7.47
C PRO A 59 -48.14 -5.29 -8.90
N ASP A 60 -47.29 -5.60 -9.88
CA ASP A 60 -47.76 -6.09 -11.18
C ASP A 60 -48.57 -7.36 -10.90
N ASP A 61 -49.90 -7.26 -11.00
CA ASP A 61 -50.81 -8.39 -10.77
C ASP A 61 -50.55 -9.49 -11.80
N GLU A 62 -50.10 -10.63 -11.28
CA GLU A 62 -50.01 -11.91 -11.95
C GLU A 62 -51.40 -12.39 -12.40
N VAL A 63 -51.56 -12.64 -13.71
CA VAL A 63 -52.57 -13.58 -14.19
C VAL A 63 -51.86 -14.85 -14.64
N ALA A 64 -51.69 -15.78 -13.70
CA ALA A 64 -51.32 -17.15 -13.98
C ALA A 64 -52.48 -18.08 -13.59
N ALA A 65 -53.03 -18.82 -14.57
CA ALA A 65 -54.01 -19.89 -14.37
C ALA A 65 -53.37 -21.26 -14.72
N PRO A 66 -53.78 -22.37 -14.08
CA PRO A 66 -53.00 -23.60 -14.00
C PRO A 66 -53.29 -24.67 -15.08
N GLU A 67 -52.22 -25.41 -15.38
CA GLU A 67 -52.05 -26.79 -15.89
C GLU A 67 -53.09 -27.47 -16.81
N SER A 68 -52.62 -27.88 -18.00
CA SER A 68 -53.09 -29.11 -18.65
C SER A 68 -51.98 -29.73 -19.54
N THR A 69 -51.66 -30.99 -19.21
CA THR A 69 -50.78 -32.00 -19.83
C THR A 69 -50.34 -31.84 -21.29
N ARG A 70 -49.02 -31.89 -21.57
CA ARG A 70 -48.47 -32.35 -22.86
C ARG A 70 -47.03 -32.90 -22.73
N SER A 71 -46.83 -34.11 -23.25
CA SER A 71 -45.63 -34.96 -23.27
C SER A 71 -44.40 -34.32 -24.00
N PRO A 72 -43.19 -34.94 -23.98
CA PRO A 72 -41.90 -34.25 -24.09
C PRO A 72 -41.61 -33.66 -25.49
N SER A 73 -41.03 -32.47 -25.52
CA SER A 73 -40.74 -31.70 -26.73
C SER A 73 -39.54 -32.28 -27.52
N PRO A 74 -39.62 -32.35 -28.87
CA PRO A 74 -38.48 -32.61 -29.77
C PRO A 74 -37.47 -31.44 -29.79
N PRO A 75 -36.28 -31.57 -30.43
CA PRO A 75 -35.22 -30.56 -30.37
C PRO A 75 -35.73 -29.20 -30.88
N ALA A 76 -35.37 -28.15 -30.14
CA ALA A 76 -35.90 -26.81 -30.35
C ALA A 76 -35.66 -26.35 -31.80
N PRO A 77 -36.70 -25.83 -32.48
CA PRO A 77 -36.55 -25.27 -33.82
C PRO A 77 -35.58 -24.06 -33.76
N PRO A 78 -34.90 -23.72 -34.87
CA PRO A 78 -34.07 -22.52 -34.93
C PRO A 78 -34.91 -21.31 -34.52
N ASP A 79 -34.37 -20.50 -33.62
CA ASP A 79 -35.06 -19.34 -33.06
C ASP A 79 -35.40 -18.36 -34.19
N VAL A 80 -36.65 -18.41 -34.64
CA VAL A 80 -37.21 -17.59 -35.71
C VAL A 80 -36.98 -16.10 -35.45
N ALA A 81 -36.85 -15.68 -34.19
CA ALA A 81 -36.53 -14.31 -33.85
C ALA A 81 -35.18 -13.86 -34.44
N LYS A 82 -34.15 -14.73 -34.45
CA LYS A 82 -32.83 -14.42 -35.02
C LYS A 82 -32.88 -14.31 -36.55
N LEU A 83 -33.73 -15.10 -37.20
CA LEU A 83 -33.95 -15.04 -38.65
C LEU A 83 -34.68 -13.76 -39.09
N HIS A 84 -35.60 -13.24 -38.26
CA HIS A 84 -36.42 -12.07 -38.61
C HIS A 84 -35.89 -10.73 -38.07
N LEU A 85 -35.09 -10.71 -37.00
CA LEU A 85 -34.49 -9.49 -36.44
C LEU A 85 -33.08 -9.19 -36.96
N SER A 86 -32.42 -10.13 -37.64
CA SER A 86 -31.05 -10.00 -38.17
C SER A 86 -30.89 -8.96 -39.30
N GLY A 87 -31.98 -8.44 -39.86
CA GLY A 87 -31.96 -7.39 -40.89
C GLY A 87 -31.96 -5.95 -40.36
N ARG A 88 -31.94 -5.75 -39.04
CA ARG A 88 -31.98 -4.43 -38.39
C ARG A 88 -30.71 -4.21 -37.57
N ASN A 89 -30.40 -2.96 -37.24
CA ASN A 89 -29.39 -2.59 -36.26
C ASN A 89 -29.89 -2.99 -34.85
N TYR A 90 -30.02 -4.29 -34.60
CA TYR A 90 -30.50 -4.89 -33.36
C TYR A 90 -29.71 -6.17 -33.11
N ASP A 91 -29.14 -6.28 -31.91
CA ASP A 91 -28.51 -7.50 -31.45
C ASP A 91 -29.47 -8.25 -30.50
N ALA A 92 -29.70 -9.53 -30.81
CA ALA A 92 -30.64 -10.38 -30.08
C ALA A 92 -30.12 -10.78 -28.69
N GLU A 93 -28.80 -10.79 -28.49
CA GLU A 93 -28.18 -11.16 -27.22
C GLU A 93 -28.28 -10.01 -26.21
N THR A 94 -27.90 -8.81 -26.64
CA THR A 94 -28.00 -7.59 -25.82
C THR A 94 -29.39 -6.95 -25.84
N ARG A 95 -30.32 -7.48 -26.66
CA ARG A 95 -31.68 -6.96 -26.90
C ARG A 95 -31.72 -5.45 -27.17
N GLY A 96 -30.68 -4.92 -27.81
CA GLY A 96 -30.48 -3.48 -28.01
C GLY A 96 -29.98 -3.14 -29.41
N PRO A 97 -29.85 -1.85 -29.74
CA PRO A 97 -29.19 -1.43 -30.97
C PRO A 97 -27.75 -1.93 -31.00
N LYS A 98 -27.32 -2.52 -32.12
CA LYS A 98 -25.94 -2.95 -32.33
C LYS A 98 -25.04 -1.71 -32.41
N LEU A 99 -24.43 -1.38 -31.28
CA LEU A 99 -23.34 -0.41 -31.22
C LEU A 99 -22.19 -1.03 -32.03
N GLY A 100 -21.74 -0.38 -33.10
CA GLY A 100 -20.78 -0.91 -34.07
C GLY A 100 -19.37 -1.19 -33.53
N PHE A 101 -19.21 -1.36 -32.23
CA PHE A 101 -17.97 -1.61 -31.52
C PHE A 101 -18.18 -2.83 -30.60
N GLU A 102 -17.95 -4.02 -31.13
CA GLU A 102 -18.00 -5.29 -30.38
C GLU A 102 -16.76 -5.48 -29.49
N ALA A 103 -15.65 -4.85 -29.86
CA ALA A 103 -14.40 -4.86 -29.12
C ALA A 103 -14.04 -3.43 -28.68
N PRO A 104 -13.37 -3.26 -27.53
CA PRO A 104 -12.79 -1.98 -27.15
C PRO A 104 -11.93 -1.45 -28.30
N PRO A 105 -12.07 -0.18 -28.72
CA PRO A 105 -11.25 0.39 -29.79
C PRO A 105 -9.74 0.21 -29.54
N ALA A 106 -9.31 0.09 -28.29
CA ALA A 106 -7.92 -0.15 -27.89
C ALA A 106 -7.35 -1.52 -28.35
N LEU A 107 -8.17 -2.52 -28.67
CA LEU A 107 -7.72 -3.91 -28.87
C LEU A 107 -7.01 -4.17 -30.22
N GLY A 108 -6.97 -3.18 -31.13
CA GLY A 108 -6.39 -3.33 -32.47
C GLY A 108 -5.27 -2.34 -32.81
N PHE A 109 -4.93 -1.42 -31.91
CA PHE A 109 -3.89 -0.44 -32.17
C PHE A 109 -2.53 -0.99 -31.74
N SER A 110 -1.59 -1.09 -32.69
CA SER A 110 -0.20 -1.45 -32.38
C SER A 110 0.55 -0.32 -31.67
N LYS A 111 0.00 0.90 -31.70
CA LYS A 111 0.53 2.07 -31.00
C LYS A 111 -0.31 2.32 -29.75
N PRO A 112 0.31 2.63 -28.59
CA PRO A 112 -0.42 2.92 -27.38
C PRO A 112 -1.30 4.16 -27.58
N THR A 113 -2.41 4.21 -26.85
CA THR A 113 -3.34 5.35 -26.89
C THR A 113 -2.70 6.57 -26.23
N LEU A 114 -3.17 7.77 -26.57
CA LEU A 114 -2.67 9.00 -25.95
C LEU A 114 -2.88 9.02 -24.44
N GLU A 115 -3.98 8.41 -23.96
CA GLU A 115 -4.28 8.29 -22.54
C GLU A 115 -3.28 7.38 -21.82
N GLU A 116 -2.90 6.24 -22.42
CA GLU A 116 -1.87 5.36 -21.89
C GLU A 116 -0.50 6.04 -21.86
N GLN A 117 -0.15 6.78 -22.92
CA GLN A 117 1.09 7.56 -22.96
C GLN A 117 1.10 8.64 -21.87
N ALA A 118 -0.01 9.34 -21.67
CA ALA A 118 -0.14 10.34 -20.61
C ALA A 118 0.00 9.71 -19.21
N ALA A 119 -0.61 8.54 -18.99
CA ALA A 119 -0.50 7.82 -17.73
C ALA A 119 0.94 7.36 -17.43
N VAL A 120 1.70 6.93 -18.44
CA VAL A 120 3.12 6.60 -18.30
C VAL A 120 3.93 7.84 -17.92
N ILE A 121 3.70 8.96 -18.59
CA ILE A 121 4.39 10.22 -18.31
C ILE A 121 4.08 10.70 -16.88
N GLU A 122 2.83 10.63 -16.44
CA GLU A 122 2.45 10.99 -15.06
C GLU A 122 3.19 10.14 -14.02
N GLN A 123 3.28 8.83 -14.24
CA GLN A 123 4.03 7.94 -13.34
C GLN A 123 5.52 8.24 -13.32
N GLU A 124 6.11 8.56 -14.48
CA GLU A 124 7.52 8.94 -14.57
C GLU A 124 7.81 10.27 -13.88
N VAL A 125 6.95 11.28 -14.06
CA VAL A 125 7.07 12.57 -13.40
C VAL A 125 6.96 12.40 -11.89
N ARG A 126 5.97 11.65 -11.41
CA ARG A 126 5.80 11.38 -9.98
C ARG A 126 7.01 10.67 -9.36
N LYS A 127 7.58 9.68 -10.04
CA LYS A 127 8.79 8.99 -9.54
C LYS A 127 9.99 9.94 -9.47
N LYS A 128 10.16 10.79 -10.48
CA LYS A 128 11.22 11.81 -10.49
C LYS A 128 11.02 12.83 -9.38
N GLU A 129 9.80 13.30 -9.17
CA GLU A 129 9.47 14.19 -8.05
C GLU A 129 9.78 13.52 -6.70
N GLU A 130 9.46 12.22 -6.53
CA GLU A 130 9.77 11.49 -5.30
C GLU A 130 11.29 11.31 -5.08
N GLU A 131 12.07 11.12 -6.15
CA GLU A 131 13.55 11.04 -6.13
C GLU A 131 14.19 12.41 -5.85
N GLU A 132 13.77 13.44 -6.58
CA GLU A 132 14.18 14.83 -6.36
C GLU A 132 13.80 15.28 -4.95
N GLU A 133 12.63 14.93 -4.44
CA GLU A 133 12.25 15.19 -3.04
C GLU A 133 13.14 14.46 -2.04
N GLN A 134 13.81 13.35 -2.36
CA GLN A 134 14.81 12.73 -1.47
C GLN A 134 16.16 13.47 -1.53
N ASP A 135 16.57 13.88 -2.71
CA ASP A 135 17.86 14.53 -2.95
C ASP A 135 17.83 16.02 -2.52
N ASP A 136 16.70 16.69 -2.74
CA ASP A 136 16.36 18.05 -2.32
C ASP A 136 15.86 18.12 -0.87
N LYS A 137 15.90 17.01 -0.10
CA LYS A 137 16.01 17.10 1.38
C LYS A 137 17.38 17.67 1.67
N GLY A 138 17.51 18.98 1.42
CA GLY A 138 18.73 19.74 1.44
C GLY A 138 19.54 19.36 2.66
N ILE A 139 20.81 19.06 2.41
CA ILE A 139 21.79 18.67 3.41
C ILE A 139 21.60 19.58 4.63
N ASP A 140 21.06 19.01 5.70
CA ASP A 140 20.66 19.77 6.86
C ASP A 140 21.91 20.43 7.47
N LEU A 141 22.01 21.74 7.29
CA LEU A 141 23.13 22.58 7.72
C LEU A 141 23.34 22.50 9.24
N PHE A 142 22.32 22.09 10.01
CA PHE A 142 22.43 21.85 11.45
C PHE A 142 23.02 20.47 11.77
N LYS A 143 22.93 19.49 10.88
CA LYS A 143 23.70 18.22 10.95
C LYS A 143 25.15 18.41 10.50
N LEU A 144 25.40 19.43 9.67
CA LEU A 144 26.72 19.88 9.23
C LEU A 144 27.40 20.85 10.20
N GLN A 145 26.84 21.07 11.40
CA GLN A 145 27.48 21.86 12.45
C GLN A 145 28.89 21.34 12.76
N PRO A 146 29.82 22.23 13.16
CA PRO A 146 31.12 21.81 13.67
C PRO A 146 30.90 20.92 14.90
N LYS A 147 31.22 19.64 14.76
CA LYS A 147 31.12 18.64 15.82
C LYS A 147 32.02 19.00 17.01
N ARG A 148 31.71 18.44 18.19
CA ARG A 148 32.47 18.64 19.46
C ARG A 148 33.98 18.58 19.20
N PRO A 149 34.82 19.44 19.78
CA PRO A 149 36.24 19.59 19.42
C PRO A 149 37.07 18.28 19.40
N ASN A 150 36.71 17.27 20.20
CA ASN A 150 37.43 15.99 20.27
C ASN A 150 36.87 14.90 19.34
N TRP A 151 35.89 15.20 18.49
CA TRP A 151 35.25 14.21 17.62
C TRP A 151 36.22 13.63 16.59
N ASP A 152 37.15 14.46 16.11
CA ASP A 152 38.17 14.06 15.16
C ASP A 152 39.23 13.19 15.81
N LEU A 153 39.59 13.49 17.06
CA LEU A 153 40.49 12.64 17.86
C LEU A 153 39.94 11.22 18.00
N LYS A 154 38.64 11.06 18.25
CA LYS A 154 38.01 9.74 18.31
C LYS A 154 38.15 9.01 16.98
N ARG A 155 37.85 9.68 15.87
CA ARG A 155 37.94 9.07 14.52
C ARG A 155 39.36 8.64 14.17
N ASP A 156 40.35 9.47 14.48
CA ASP A 156 41.74 9.18 14.16
C ASP A 156 42.36 8.15 15.12
N LEU A 157 41.86 8.06 16.36
CA LEU A 157 42.16 6.94 17.26
C LEU A 157 41.52 5.64 16.78
N GLU A 158 40.27 5.66 16.33
CA GLU A 158 39.55 4.48 15.83
C GLU A 158 40.32 3.82 14.68
N LYS A 159 40.76 4.60 13.68
CA LYS A 159 41.59 4.08 12.57
C LYS A 159 42.89 3.42 13.04
N LYS A 160 43.53 3.94 14.10
CA LYS A 160 44.75 3.35 14.67
C LYS A 160 44.44 2.10 15.48
N LEU A 161 43.32 2.10 16.21
CA LEU A 161 42.83 0.97 16.98
C LEU A 161 42.41 -0.18 16.08
N GLU A 162 41.80 0.06 14.92
CA GLU A 162 41.43 -1.00 13.95
C GLU A 162 42.64 -1.88 13.60
N ILE A 163 43.76 -1.28 13.20
CA ILE A 163 44.97 -2.04 12.84
C ILE A 163 45.63 -2.68 14.07
N LEU A 164 45.50 -2.07 15.25
CA LEU A 164 46.02 -2.63 16.50
C LEU A 164 45.18 -3.81 16.99
N ASN A 165 43.85 -3.73 16.88
CA ASN A 165 42.89 -4.74 17.28
C ASN A 165 43.12 -6.02 16.47
N VAL A 166 43.26 -5.92 15.15
CA VAL A 166 43.60 -7.08 14.30
C VAL A 166 44.90 -7.75 14.76
N ARG A 167 45.93 -6.98 15.10
CA ARG A 167 47.19 -7.56 15.62
C ARG A 167 47.02 -8.17 17.00
N THR A 168 46.19 -7.56 17.84
CA THR A 168 45.93 -8.02 19.21
C THR A 168 45.14 -9.32 19.20
N GLU A 169 44.10 -9.42 18.37
CA GLU A 169 43.33 -10.65 18.15
C GLU A 169 44.21 -11.77 17.59
N ASN A 170 45.08 -11.46 16.62
CA ASN A 170 46.06 -12.42 16.11
C ASN A 170 47.06 -12.87 17.19
N ALA A 171 47.52 -11.95 18.05
CA ALA A 171 48.40 -12.29 19.17
C ALA A 171 47.69 -13.15 20.21
N ILE A 172 46.42 -12.84 20.52
CA ILE A 172 45.57 -13.65 21.41
C ILE A 172 45.41 -15.05 20.83
N ALA A 173 45.10 -15.19 19.54
CA ALA A 173 44.95 -16.48 18.87
C ALA A 173 46.24 -17.32 18.95
N ARG A 174 47.41 -16.69 18.74
CA ARG A 174 48.72 -17.36 18.89
C ARG A 174 48.96 -17.83 20.32
N LEU A 175 48.72 -16.97 21.32
CA LEU A 175 48.89 -17.33 22.73
C LEU A 175 47.96 -18.46 23.15
N VAL A 176 46.71 -18.46 22.68
CA VAL A 176 45.76 -19.53 22.94
C VAL A 176 46.24 -20.84 22.31
N ARG A 177 46.70 -20.81 21.06
CA ARG A 177 47.27 -21.98 20.38
C ARG A 177 48.45 -22.56 21.13
N GLU A 178 49.43 -21.72 21.51
CA GLU A 178 50.61 -22.15 22.27
C GLU A 178 50.23 -22.75 23.64
N ARG A 179 49.24 -22.16 24.33
CA ARG A 179 48.73 -22.68 25.60
C ARG A 179 48.07 -24.04 25.44
N ILE A 180 47.23 -24.22 24.42
CA ILE A 180 46.56 -25.50 24.14
C ILE A 180 47.59 -26.57 23.76
N GLU A 181 48.50 -26.27 22.83
CA GLU A 181 49.56 -27.21 22.41
C GLU A 181 50.49 -27.55 23.58
N GLY A 182 50.84 -26.58 24.42
CA GLY A 182 51.63 -26.78 25.63
C GLY A 182 50.92 -27.66 26.65
N ALA A 183 49.62 -27.42 26.89
CA ALA A 183 48.79 -28.26 27.77
C ALA A 183 48.66 -29.69 27.22
N GLN A 184 48.44 -29.87 25.92
CA GLN A 184 48.38 -31.18 25.27
C GLN A 184 49.72 -31.93 25.35
N LYS A 185 50.84 -31.26 25.07
CA LYS A 185 52.19 -31.85 25.21
C LYS A 185 52.47 -32.24 26.65
N ALA A 186 52.14 -31.38 27.62
CA ALA A 186 52.29 -31.69 29.04
C ALA A 186 51.39 -32.86 29.48
N ALA A 187 50.15 -32.94 28.99
CA ALA A 187 49.25 -34.06 29.24
C ALA A 187 49.78 -35.35 28.63
N ARG A 188 50.27 -35.33 27.38
CA ARG A 188 50.90 -36.49 26.71
C ARG A 188 52.16 -36.96 27.43
N LEU A 189 53.02 -36.05 27.89
CA LEU A 189 54.23 -36.40 28.65
C LEU A 189 53.90 -36.97 30.04
N LYS A 190 52.83 -36.47 30.70
CA LYS A 190 52.33 -37.03 31.95
C LYS A 190 51.69 -38.40 31.74
N ALA A 191 50.92 -38.59 30.68
CA ALA A 191 50.33 -39.88 30.31
C ALA A 191 51.40 -40.92 29.94
N GLY A 192 52.48 -40.50 29.26
CA GLY A 192 53.60 -41.39 28.91
C GLY A 192 54.49 -41.82 30.08
N LYS A 193 54.32 -41.28 31.29
CA LYS A 193 55.07 -41.67 32.49
C LYS A 193 54.26 -42.51 33.49
N GLY A 194 53.02 -42.84 33.16
CA GLY A 194 52.17 -43.73 33.93
C GLY A 194 51.68 -44.90 33.09
N THR A 195 52.27 -46.07 33.35
CA THR A 195 51.63 -47.38 33.19
C THR A 195 51.61 -47.97 31.77
N SER A 196 52.42 -49.02 31.63
CA SER A 196 52.23 -50.14 30.72
C SER A 196 50.81 -50.71 30.79
N ALA A 197 50.24 -51.04 29.63
CA ALA A 197 49.03 -51.83 29.41
C ALA A 197 47.68 -51.12 29.64
N SER A 198 47.06 -50.65 28.56
CA SER A 198 45.73 -51.10 28.08
C SER A 198 45.25 -50.15 26.98
N GLU A 199 44.71 -50.74 25.91
CA GLU A 199 43.88 -50.12 24.88
C GLU A 199 42.82 -49.17 25.45
N GLY A 200 42.56 -48.08 24.71
CA GLY A 200 41.36 -47.24 24.85
C GLY A 200 41.65 -45.82 25.37
N GLY A 201 41.77 -44.85 24.44
CA GLY A 201 41.85 -43.44 24.82
C GLY A 201 42.26 -42.47 23.70
N GLU A 202 41.68 -42.62 22.50
CA GLU A 202 41.84 -41.67 21.38
C GLU A 202 40.63 -40.73 21.24
N GLU A 203 40.09 -40.20 22.34
CA GLU A 203 38.80 -39.48 22.31
C GLU A 203 38.91 -37.95 22.19
N THR A 204 39.93 -37.29 22.73
CA THR A 204 39.83 -35.83 22.98
C THR A 204 40.59 -34.92 22.02
N GLY A 205 40.98 -35.40 20.83
CA GLY A 205 41.83 -34.64 19.88
C GLY A 205 41.28 -34.48 18.46
N MET A 206 40.23 -35.22 18.09
CA MET A 206 39.64 -35.22 16.75
C MET A 206 38.37 -34.34 16.64
N GLU A 207 37.85 -33.86 17.77
CA GLU A 207 36.54 -33.18 17.85
C GLU A 207 36.48 -31.88 17.03
N GLY A 208 37.55 -31.08 16.97
CA GLY A 208 37.52 -29.81 16.23
C GLY A 208 37.44 -29.97 14.70
N VAL A 209 38.10 -30.98 14.14
CA VAL A 209 38.05 -31.29 12.71
C VAL A 209 36.75 -32.03 12.37
N ALA A 210 36.33 -32.95 13.24
CA ALA A 210 35.05 -33.65 13.11
C ALA A 210 33.83 -32.72 13.22
N LEU A 211 33.88 -31.68 14.07
CA LEU A 211 32.81 -30.67 14.19
C LEU A 211 32.71 -29.82 12.92
N VAL A 212 33.85 -29.43 12.35
CA VAL A 212 33.91 -28.65 11.11
C VAL A 212 33.48 -29.48 9.90
N GLU A 213 33.83 -30.77 9.85
CA GLU A 213 33.30 -31.70 8.84
C GLU A 213 31.81 -31.99 9.04
N GLY A 214 31.36 -32.17 10.29
CA GLY A 214 29.95 -32.33 10.62
C GLY A 214 29.09 -31.12 10.23
N LEU A 215 29.63 -29.90 10.38
CA LEU A 215 28.94 -28.68 9.95
C LEU A 215 28.80 -28.60 8.42
N ARG A 216 29.84 -28.99 7.66
CA ARG A 216 29.78 -29.04 6.19
C ARG A 216 28.86 -30.12 5.65
N VAL A 217 28.76 -31.26 6.35
CA VAL A 217 27.82 -32.33 6.00
C VAL A 217 26.39 -31.84 6.23
N ARG A 218 26.13 -31.20 7.37
CA ARG A 218 24.82 -30.63 7.69
C ARG A 218 24.37 -29.54 6.71
N GLU A 219 25.27 -28.63 6.33
CA GLU A 219 24.98 -27.57 5.35
C GLU A 219 24.60 -28.16 3.98
N ARG A 220 25.26 -29.24 3.57
CA ARG A 220 24.91 -29.95 2.32
C ARG A 220 23.57 -30.69 2.42
N GLU A 221 23.26 -31.30 3.56
CA GLU A 221 21.99 -31.99 3.78
C GLU A 221 20.82 -31.00 3.79
N GLU A 222 20.96 -29.84 4.43
CA GLU A 222 19.95 -28.77 4.45
C GLU A 222 19.68 -28.22 3.02
N GLU A 223 20.72 -28.01 2.20
CA GLU A 223 20.53 -27.60 0.80
C GLU A 223 19.85 -28.66 -0.08
N GLU A 224 20.10 -29.95 0.17
CA GLU A 224 19.43 -31.04 -0.55
C GLU A 224 17.98 -31.20 -0.10
N GLU A 225 17.68 -30.99 1.19
CA GLU A 225 16.32 -30.96 1.72
C GLU A 225 15.54 -29.78 1.16
N GLU A 226 16.10 -28.56 1.12
CA GLU A 226 15.45 -27.40 0.50
C GLU A 226 15.16 -27.62 -0.99
N ARG A 227 16.03 -28.32 -1.71
CA ARG A 227 15.76 -28.70 -3.11
C ARG A 227 14.61 -29.70 -3.22
N ARG A 228 14.56 -30.69 -2.34
CA ARG A 228 13.48 -31.68 -2.32
C ARG A 228 12.16 -31.04 -1.92
N GLU A 229 12.14 -30.18 -0.90
CA GLU A 229 10.96 -29.41 -0.51
C GLU A 229 10.47 -28.54 -1.66
N LYS A 230 11.38 -27.89 -2.40
CA LYS A 230 11.01 -27.08 -3.56
C LYS A 230 10.46 -27.92 -4.72
N ASP A 231 11.03 -29.10 -4.97
CA ASP A 231 10.51 -30.04 -5.97
C ASP A 231 9.15 -30.63 -5.54
N GLU A 232 8.94 -30.90 -4.24
CA GLU A 232 7.67 -31.35 -3.67
C GLU A 232 6.60 -30.24 -3.73
N ASP A 233 6.95 -28.99 -3.40
CA ASP A 233 6.08 -27.82 -3.54
C ASP A 233 5.70 -27.56 -5.01
N GLU A 234 6.64 -27.72 -5.96
CA GLU A 234 6.34 -27.61 -7.40
C GLU A 234 5.43 -28.74 -7.90
N LEU A 235 5.56 -29.96 -7.35
CA LEU A 235 4.67 -31.07 -7.66
C LEU A 235 3.28 -30.94 -6.99
N GLU A 236 3.19 -30.32 -5.81
CA GLU A 236 1.92 -30.03 -5.14
C GLU A 236 1.18 -28.85 -5.78
N ALA A 237 1.92 -27.90 -6.37
CA ALA A 237 1.35 -26.76 -7.09
C ALA A 237 0.90 -27.05 -8.53
N ALA A 238 1.27 -28.21 -9.10
CA ALA A 238 0.96 -28.63 -10.49
C ALA A 238 -0.30 -29.52 -10.59
#